data_AF-S9QVN4-F1
#
_entry.id   AF-S9QVN4-F1
#
_cell.length_a   1.000
_cell.length_b   1.000
_cell.length_c   1.000
_cell.angle_alpha   90.00
_cell.angle_beta   90.00
_cell.angle_gamma   90.00
#
_symmetry.space_group_name_H-M   'P 1'
#
loop_
_entity.id
_entity.type
_entity.pdbx_description
1 polymer ?
#
loop_
_entity_poly.entity_id
_entity_poly.type
_entity_poly.pdbx_seq_one_letter_code
_entity_poly.pdbx_strand_id
1 'polypeptide(L)'
;MVLIRYLLWIGDAAVHEATGRVLHSVLDEQRAEELMRSYGEELIERGRQQGLTKGREEGLIRGRAEYVLRVLATRGLYVDEAARQRILTCMELATLDRWFDRALNATTLSDVLDDLTQ
;
A
#
# COMPACT_ATOMS: atom_id res chain seq x y z
N MET A 1 -24.91 4.41 16.42
CA MET A 1 -24.47 3.87 15.11
C MET A 1 -23.07 3.22 15.09
N VAL A 2 -22.21 3.41 16.11
CA VAL A 2 -20.89 2.74 16.17
C VAL A 2 -20.98 1.30 16.72
N LEU A 3 -21.93 1.04 17.62
CA LEU A 3 -22.15 -0.26 18.27
C LEU A 3 -22.57 -1.37 17.29
N ILE A 4 -23.48 -1.08 16.35
CA ILE A 4 -23.90 -2.05 15.30
C ILE A 4 -22.72 -2.43 14.41
N ARG A 5 -21.91 -1.44 14.02
CA ARG A 5 -20.71 -1.64 13.19
C ARG A 5 -19.66 -2.51 13.89
N TYR A 6 -19.54 -2.41 15.21
CA TYR A 6 -18.62 -3.21 16.01
C TYR A 6 -19.12 -4.65 16.20
N LEU A 7 -20.43 -4.83 16.43
CA LEU A 7 -21.07 -6.14 16.60
C LEU A 7 -21.08 -6.96 15.29
N LEU A 8 -21.23 -6.30 14.14
CA LEU A 8 -21.21 -6.95 12.82
C LEU A 8 -19.80 -7.32 12.33
N TRP A 9 -18.75 -6.86 13.03
CA TRP A 9 -17.36 -7.14 12.66
C TRP A 9 -16.70 -8.18 13.58
N ILE A 10 -17.15 -8.28 14.84
CA ILE A 10 -16.52 -9.13 15.87
C ILE A 10 -17.47 -10.26 16.35
N GLY A 11 -18.77 -10.16 16.07
CA GLY A 11 -19.75 -11.13 16.56
C GLY A 11 -19.60 -12.53 15.98
N ASP A 12 -19.97 -13.56 16.76
CA ASP A 12 -20.21 -14.89 16.21
C ASP A 12 -21.54 -14.93 15.42
N ALA A 13 -21.91 -16.10 14.87
CA ALA A 13 -23.14 -16.25 14.11
C ALA A 13 -24.41 -15.83 14.90
N ALA A 14 -24.45 -16.07 16.22
CA ALA A 14 -25.57 -15.72 17.08
C ALA A 14 -25.66 -14.21 17.33
N VAL A 15 -24.51 -13.54 17.47
CA VAL A 15 -24.45 -12.07 17.60
C VAL A 15 -24.89 -11.39 16.30
N HIS A 16 -24.50 -11.92 15.13
CA HIS A 16 -24.96 -11.42 13.84
C HIS A 16 -26.47 -11.58 13.67
N GLU A 17 -27.02 -12.74 14.03
CA GLU A 17 -28.45 -13.02 13.93
C GLU A 17 -29.29 -12.12 14.87
N ALA A 18 -28.85 -11.96 16.12
CA ALA A 18 -29.51 -11.08 17.07
C ALA A 18 -29.43 -9.60 16.65
N THR A 19 -28.28 -9.17 16.12
CA THR A 19 -28.10 -7.80 15.59
C THR A 19 -29.00 -7.56 14.38
N GLY A 20 -29.12 -8.54 13.48
CA GLY A 20 -30.04 -8.49 12.34
C GLY A 20 -31.50 -8.35 12.78
N ARG A 21 -31.95 -9.14 13.75
CA ARG A 21 -33.33 -9.07 14.28
C ARG A 21 -33.66 -7.71 14.90
N VAL A 22 -32.75 -7.15 15.70
CA VAL A 22 -32.95 -5.83 16.34
C VAL A 22 -32.91 -4.71 15.29
N LEU A 23 -32.05 -4.85 14.27
CA LEU A 23 -31.99 -3.88 13.18
C LEU A 23 -33.32 -3.86 12.41
N HIS A 24 -33.88 -5.03 12.09
CA HIS A 24 -35.18 -5.16 11.41
C HIS A 24 -36.39 -4.77 12.28
N SER A 25 -36.28 -4.74 13.61
CA SER A 25 -37.38 -4.30 14.48
C SER A 25 -37.39 -2.78 14.72
N VAL A 26 -36.23 -2.12 14.58
CA VAL A 26 -36.06 -0.67 14.83
C VAL A 26 -36.04 0.13 13.52
N LEU A 27 -35.51 -0.44 12.45
CA LEU A 27 -35.56 0.12 11.11
C LEU A 27 -36.64 -0.61 10.33
N ASP A 28 -37.59 0.14 9.76
CA ASP A 28 -38.40 -0.39 8.68
C ASP A 28 -37.49 -0.83 7.51
N GLU A 29 -38.02 -1.69 6.65
CA GLU A 29 -37.27 -2.30 5.55
C GLU A 29 -36.60 -1.23 4.66
N GLN A 30 -37.32 -0.12 4.42
CA GLN A 30 -36.82 1.00 3.63
C GLN A 30 -35.62 1.71 4.29
N ARG A 31 -35.68 2.00 5.59
CA ARG A 31 -34.58 2.63 6.33
C ARG A 31 -33.39 1.69 6.48
N ALA A 32 -33.62 0.38 6.61
CA ALA A 32 -32.56 -0.60 6.65
C ALA A 32 -31.81 -0.65 5.30
N GLU A 33 -32.54 -0.62 4.18
CA GLU A 33 -31.96 -0.54 2.83
C GLU A 33 -31.18 0.75 2.59
N GLU A 34 -31.73 1.91 2.97
CA GLU A 34 -31.05 3.21 2.85
C GLU A 34 -29.75 3.24 3.67
N LEU A 35 -29.79 2.69 4.88
CA LEU A 35 -28.60 2.55 5.73
C LEU A 35 -27.56 1.63 5.09
N MET A 36 -27.97 0.47 4.59
CA MET A 36 -27.07 -0.47 3.92
C MET A 36 -26.45 0.13 2.66
N ARG A 37 -27.23 0.86 1.85
CA ARG A 37 -26.74 1.55 0.65
C ARG A 37 -25.70 2.61 1.02
N SER A 38 -26.03 3.52 1.94
CA SER A 38 -25.12 4.60 2.36
C SER A 38 -23.82 4.05 2.95
N TYR A 39 -23.91 2.98 3.74
CA TYR A 39 -22.73 2.32 4.31
C TYR A 39 -21.90 1.60 3.24
N GLY A 40 -22.55 0.95 2.27
CA GLY A 40 -21.88 0.33 1.13
C GLY A 40 -21.11 1.34 0.29
N GLU A 41 -21.72 2.48 -0.02
CA GLU A 41 -21.08 3.59 -0.74
C GLU A 41 -19.87 4.14 0.03
N GLU A 42 -20.00 4.33 1.34
CA GLU A 42 -18.89 4.77 2.20
C GLU A 42 -17.73 3.78 2.18
N LEU A 43 -18.01 2.47 2.25
CA LEU A 43 -16.98 1.44 2.20
C LEU A 43 -16.27 1.38 0.84
N ILE A 44 -17.02 1.52 -0.25
CA ILE A 44 -16.45 1.57 -1.61
C ILE A 44 -15.53 2.77 -1.75
N GLU A 45 -15.96 3.96 -1.33
CA GLU A 45 -15.15 5.16 -1.43
C GLU A 45 -13.90 5.08 -0.55
N ARG A 46 -14.01 4.57 0.68
CA ARG A 46 -12.85 4.31 1.54
C ARG A 46 -11.88 3.31 0.90
N GLY A 47 -12.38 2.22 0.33
CA GLY A 47 -11.57 1.23 -0.37
C GLY A 47 -10.86 1.83 -1.59
N ARG A 48 -11.55 2.67 -2.36
CA ARG A 48 -10.99 3.39 -3.52
C ARG A 48 -9.86 4.33 -3.10
N GLN A 49 -10.08 5.13 -2.05
CA GLN A 49 -9.07 6.05 -1.53
C GLN A 49 -7.84 5.32 -1.01
N GLN A 50 -8.04 4.25 -0.22
CA GLN A 50 -6.94 3.43 0.27
C GLN A 50 -6.15 2.77 -0.87
N GLY A 51 -6.84 2.24 -1.89
CA GLY A 51 -6.21 1.65 -3.05
C GLY A 51 -5.40 2.66 -3.86
N LEU A 52 -5.94 3.87 -4.06
CA LEU A 52 -5.23 4.94 -4.76
C LEU A 52 -3.96 5.37 -4.02
N THR A 53 -4.03 5.56 -2.70
CA THR A 53 -2.87 5.93 -1.89
C THR A 53 -1.80 4.85 -1.95
N LYS A 54 -2.15 3.59 -1.67
CA LYS A 54 -1.20 2.46 -1.72
C LYS A 54 -0.58 2.29 -3.10
N GLY A 55 -1.40 2.31 -4.15
CA GLY A 55 -0.91 2.18 -5.53
C GLY A 55 0.02 3.32 -5.95
N ARG A 56 -0.22 4.54 -5.46
CA ARG A 56 0.67 5.69 -5.71
C ARG A 56 2.00 5.54 -4.98
N GLU A 57 1.99 5.10 -3.73
CA GLU A 57 3.21 4.87 -2.94
C GLU A 57 4.05 3.73 -3.53
N GLU A 58 3.44 2.59 -3.80
CA GLU A 58 4.08 1.43 -4.45
C GLU A 58 4.64 1.80 -5.82
N GLY A 59 3.86 2.54 -6.62
CA GLY A 59 4.29 3.02 -7.94
C GLY A 59 5.48 3.98 -7.86
N LEU A 60 5.50 4.87 -6.86
CA LEU A 60 6.61 5.81 -6.64
C LEU A 60 7.90 5.08 -6.23
N ILE A 61 7.80 4.14 -5.30
CA ILE A 61 8.93 3.32 -4.84
C ILE A 61 9.50 2.51 -6.00
N ARG A 62 8.63 1.74 -6.70
CA ARG A 62 9.06 0.92 -7.84
C ARG A 62 9.67 1.77 -8.95
N GLY A 63 9.04 2.88 -9.29
CA GLY A 63 9.56 3.80 -10.30
C GLY A 63 10.93 4.37 -9.92
N ARG A 64 11.15 4.68 -8.63
CA ARG A 64 12.46 5.15 -8.17
C ARG A 64 13.53 4.06 -8.27
N ALA A 65 13.22 2.82 -7.89
CA ALA A 65 14.14 1.69 -8.04
C ALA A 65 14.54 1.47 -9.51
N GLU A 66 13.57 1.51 -10.43
CA GLU A 66 13.82 1.42 -11.87
C GLU A 66 14.69 2.58 -12.38
N TYR A 67 14.51 3.79 -11.85
CA TYR A 67 15.36 4.94 -12.20
C TYR A 67 16.80 4.79 -11.72
N VAL A 68 17.03 4.28 -10.51
CA VAL A 68 18.39 3.99 -10.02
C VAL A 68 19.10 3.03 -10.98
N LEU A 69 18.46 1.91 -11.33
CA LEU A 69 19.02 0.94 -12.27
C LEU A 69 19.32 1.56 -13.65
N ARG A 70 18.44 2.43 -14.13
CA ARG A 70 18.64 3.12 -15.42
C ARG A 70 19.84 4.06 -15.40
N VAL A 71 20.04 4.80 -14.29
CA VAL A 71 21.22 5.68 -14.14
C VAL A 71 22.49 4.84 -14.09
N LEU A 72 22.52 3.75 -13.31
CA LEU A 72 23.67 2.84 -13.25
C LEU A 72 24.02 2.27 -14.62
N ALA A 73 23.01 1.82 -15.39
CA ALA A 73 23.20 1.35 -16.75
C ALA A 73 23.72 2.45 -17.70
N THR A 74 23.20 3.68 -17.58
CA THR A 74 23.65 4.84 -18.37
C THR A 74 25.10 5.21 -18.06
N ARG A 75 25.53 5.04 -16.81
CA ARG A 75 26.93 5.22 -16.40
C ARG A 75 27.86 4.09 -16.85
N GLY A 76 27.31 3.00 -17.40
CA GLY A 76 28.08 1.80 -17.73
C GLY A 76 28.55 1.01 -16.50
N LEU A 77 27.93 1.21 -15.34
CA LEU A 77 28.24 0.44 -14.14
C LEU A 77 27.56 -0.93 -14.23
N TYR A 78 28.36 -1.98 -14.11
CA TYR A 78 27.85 -3.34 -14.05
C TYR A 78 27.07 -3.55 -12.74
N VAL A 79 25.81 -3.97 -12.86
CA VAL A 79 24.94 -4.32 -11.74
C VAL A 79 24.68 -5.81 -11.82
N ASP A 80 25.19 -6.57 -10.86
CA ASP A 80 24.88 -7.99 -10.77
C ASP A 80 23.41 -8.23 -10.35
N GLU A 81 22.94 -9.48 -10.50
CA GLU A 81 21.55 -9.79 -10.21
C GLU A 81 21.20 -9.60 -8.72
N ALA A 82 22.15 -9.80 -7.80
CA ALA A 82 21.91 -9.63 -6.36
C ALA A 82 21.66 -8.15 -6.02
N ALA A 83 22.50 -7.25 -6.52
CA ALA A 83 22.33 -5.81 -6.40
C ALA A 83 21.06 -5.33 -7.10
N ARG A 84 20.74 -5.88 -8.28
CA ARG A 84 19.52 -5.58 -9.01
C ARG A 84 18.27 -5.93 -8.20
N GLN A 85 18.21 -7.15 -7.65
CA GLN A 85 17.10 -7.58 -6.79
C GLN A 85 16.99 -6.73 -5.54
N ARG A 86 18.13 -6.38 -4.92
CA ARG A 86 18.15 -5.49 -3.76
C ARG A 86 17.54 -4.12 -4.08
N ILE A 87 17.86 -3.54 -5.23
CA ILE A 87 17.30 -2.25 -5.64
C ILE A 87 15.79 -2.38 -5.89
N LEU A 88 15.35 -3.42 -6.59
CA LEU A 88 13.94 -3.62 -6.94
C LEU A 88 13.03 -3.97 -5.76
N THR A 89 13.59 -4.60 -4.71
CA THR A 89 12.83 -5.00 -3.51
C THR A 89 12.90 -3.97 -2.39
N CYS A 90 13.68 -2.90 -2.54
CA CYS A 90 13.76 -1.82 -1.57
C CYS A 90 12.43 -1.08 -1.46
N MET A 91 11.85 -1.04 -0.27
CA MET A 91 10.57 -0.35 0.00
C MET A 91 10.75 1.04 0.62
N GLU A 92 11.99 1.50 0.79
CA GLU A 92 12.29 2.78 1.43
C GLU A 92 12.70 3.82 0.40
N LEU A 93 11.78 4.75 0.09
CA LEU A 93 12.01 5.78 -0.92
C LEU A 93 13.25 6.64 -0.63
N ALA A 94 13.50 6.98 0.63
CA ALA A 94 14.67 7.77 1.02
C ALA A 94 15.99 7.05 0.72
N THR A 95 16.02 5.73 0.84
CA THR A 95 17.21 4.92 0.50
C THR A 95 17.41 4.89 -1.02
N LEU A 96 16.34 4.70 -1.78
CA LEU A 96 16.38 4.77 -3.24
C LEU A 96 16.80 6.16 -3.76
N ASP A 97 16.36 7.24 -3.12
CA ASP A 97 16.74 8.61 -3.46
C ASP A 97 18.24 8.85 -3.20
N ARG A 98 18.78 8.38 -2.07
CA ARG A 98 20.22 8.46 -1.79
C ARG A 98 21.04 7.68 -2.82
N TRP A 99 20.60 6.48 -3.19
CA TRP A 99 21.27 5.70 -4.24
C TRP A 99 21.18 6.40 -5.59
N PHE A 100 20.05 7.01 -5.93
CA PHE A 100 19.91 7.78 -7.15
C PHE A 100 20.94 8.94 -7.20
N ASP A 101 21.02 9.74 -6.15
CA ASP A 101 21.94 10.89 -6.10
C ASP A 101 23.40 10.46 -6.19
N ARG A 102 23.78 9.37 -5.50
CA ARG A 102 25.14 8.82 -5.58
C ARG A 102 25.46 8.24 -6.94
N ALA A 103 24.50 7.55 -7.56
CA ALA A 103 24.66 6.98 -8.89
C ALA A 103 24.97 8.05 -9.95
N LEU A 104 24.67 9.33 -9.71
CA LEU A 104 25.02 10.42 -10.64
C LEU A 104 26.53 10.71 -10.70
N ASN A 105 27.30 10.38 -9.68
CA ASN A 105 28.74 10.69 -9.62
C ASN A 105 29.62 9.47 -9.31
N ALA A 106 29.02 8.31 -9.05
CA ALA A 106 29.70 7.07 -8.74
C ALA A 106 30.57 6.57 -9.90
N THR A 107 31.74 6.02 -9.57
CA THR A 107 32.63 5.31 -10.50
C THR A 107 32.54 3.79 -10.32
N THR A 108 32.03 3.34 -9.17
CA THR A 108 31.79 1.93 -8.86
C THR A 108 30.39 1.72 -8.29
N LEU A 109 29.89 0.48 -8.33
CA LEU A 109 28.62 0.13 -7.72
C LEU A 109 28.63 0.31 -6.18
N SER A 110 29.80 0.10 -5.56
CA SER A 110 30.00 0.26 -4.11
C SER A 110 29.86 1.70 -3.63
N ASP A 111 30.15 2.68 -4.50
CA ASP A 111 29.92 4.10 -4.16
C ASP A 111 28.42 4.42 -4.04
N VAL A 112 27.57 3.62 -4.66
CA VAL A 112 26.12 3.82 -4.70
C VAL A 112 25.45 3.08 -3.55
N LEU A 113 25.73 1.78 -3.43
CA LEU A 113 25.10 0.92 -2.45
C LEU A 113 25.89 0.97 -1.14
N ASP A 114 25.26 1.48 -0.08
CA ASP A 114 25.83 1.70 1.25
C ASP A 114 26.56 0.50 1.89
N ASP A 115 26.38 -0.74 1.39
CA ASP A 115 26.88 -1.98 2.03
C ASP A 115 27.67 -2.94 1.12
N LEU A 116 28.33 -2.49 0.04
CA LEU A 116 29.28 -3.38 -0.67
C LEU A 116 30.63 -3.56 0.09
N THR A 117 30.73 -3.03 1.30
CA THR A 117 31.82 -3.25 2.26
C THR A 117 31.28 -3.89 3.54
N GLN A 118 30.93 -5.17 3.47
CA GLN A 118 31.00 -6.11 4.59
C GLN A 118 31.52 -7.46 4.09
#